data_AF-A0A950DZW5-F1
#
_entry.id   AF-A0A950DZW5-F1
#
_cell.length_a   1.000
_cell.length_b   1.000
_cell.length_c   1.000
_cell.angle_alpha   90.00
_cell.angle_beta   90.00
_cell.angle_gamma   90.00
#
_symmetry.space_group_name_H-M   'P 1'
#
loop_
_entity.id
_entity.type
_entity.pdbx_description
1 polymer ?
#
loop_
_entity_poly.entity_id
_entity_poly.type
_entity_poly.pdbx_seq_one_letter_code
_entity_poly.pdbx_strand_id
1 'polypeptide(L)'
;MRRVLWSAVLVLVCVVAAYGFVVTSWSYSTGERAGWIQKFSRKGWLCKTWEGEMAMITMPGTVPEKFAFTVHDDQVVEQIRQSMGKRVSLSYAQKKFLPSSCFGDTEYWITEVHVLADVPPVPGAVPAMPEPGVQPQPVAPRNP
;
A
#
# COMPACT_ATOMS: atom_id res chain seq x y z
N MET A 1 17.13 -26.35 39.77
CA MET A 1 17.71 -25.55 38.65
C MET A 1 17.00 -25.80 37.32
N ARG A 2 16.93 -27.04 36.81
CA ARG A 2 16.27 -27.31 35.50
C ARG A 2 14.82 -26.82 35.43
N ARG A 3 13.97 -27.12 36.43
CA ARG A 3 12.56 -26.66 36.44
C ARG A 3 12.39 -25.13 36.42
N VAL A 4 13.31 -24.40 37.07
CA VAL A 4 13.33 -22.92 37.10
C VAL A 4 13.73 -22.35 35.74
N LEU A 5 14.68 -23.00 35.05
CA LEU A 5 15.05 -22.64 33.68
C LEU A 5 13.88 -22.86 32.71
N TRP A 6 13.18 -24.00 32.80
CA TRP A 6 12.01 -24.26 31.97
C TRP A 6 10.86 -23.27 32.23
N SER A 7 10.60 -22.93 33.49
CA SER A 7 9.60 -21.90 33.80
C SER A 7 10.00 -20.52 33.29
N ALA A 8 11.27 -20.13 33.37
CA ALA A 8 11.74 -18.85 32.85
C ALA A 8 11.64 -18.78 31.32
N VAL A 9 11.97 -19.86 30.61
CA VAL A 9 11.81 -19.96 29.15
C VAL A 9 10.33 -19.90 28.76
N LEU A 10 9.45 -20.61 29.49
CA LEU A 10 8.01 -20.56 29.24
C LEU A 10 7.46 -19.14 29.40
N VAL A 11 7.83 -18.44 30.47
CA VAL A 11 7.42 -17.05 30.71
C VAL A 11 7.93 -16.14 29.58
N LEU A 12 9.18 -16.30 29.15
CA LEU A 12 9.73 -15.52 28.04
C LEU A 12 8.95 -15.74 26.74
N VAL A 13 8.63 -17.00 26.40
CA VAL A 13 7.84 -17.33 25.21
C VAL A 13 6.43 -16.73 25.30
N CYS A 14 5.78 -16.81 26.46
CA CYS A 14 4.48 -16.18 26.68
C CYS A 14 4.52 -14.66 26.52
N VAL A 15 5.57 -14.00 27.03
CA VAL A 15 5.75 -12.54 26.89
C VAL A 15 5.93 -12.16 25.41
N VAL A 16 6.76 -12.89 24.67
CA VAL A 16 6.97 -12.64 23.22
C VAL A 16 5.67 -12.86 22.43
N ALA A 17 4.94 -13.93 22.73
CA ALA A 17 3.66 -14.21 22.07
C ALA A 17 2.61 -13.13 22.37
N ALA A 18 2.50 -12.71 23.64
CA ALA A 18 1.60 -11.63 24.05
C ALA A 18 1.96 -10.31 23.38
N TYR A 19 3.26 -9.97 23.32
CA TYR A 19 3.73 -8.78 22.61
C TYR A 19 3.38 -8.83 21.12
N GLY A 20 3.64 -9.95 20.43
CA GLY A 20 3.28 -10.12 19.02
C GLY A 20 1.78 -9.96 18.76
N PHE A 21 0.93 -10.48 19.66
CA PHE A 21 -0.52 -10.34 19.57
C PHE A 21 -0.98 -8.89 19.72
N VAL A 22 -0.44 -8.16 20.71
CA VAL A 22 -0.78 -6.74 20.93
C VAL A 22 -0.35 -5.88 19.73
N VAL A 23 0.87 -6.08 19.24
CA VAL A 23 1.43 -5.26 18.14
C VAL A 23 0.70 -5.51 16.82
N THR A 24 0.31 -6.75 16.52
CA THR A 24 -0.44 -7.07 15.30
C THR A 24 -1.92 -6.64 15.37
N SER A 25 -2.52 -6.63 16.56
CA SER A 25 -3.91 -6.18 16.74
C SER A 25 -4.05 -4.65 16.70
N TRP A 26 -3.06 -3.90 17.19
CA TRP A 26 -3.12 -2.43 17.20
C TRP A 26 -2.85 -1.82 15.82
N SER A 27 -3.65 -0.85 15.37
CA SER A 27 -3.37 -0.01 14.19
C SER A 27 -2.93 1.39 14.61
N TYR A 28 -1.74 1.82 14.19
CA TYR A 28 -1.24 3.17 14.47
C TYR A 28 -2.03 4.24 13.71
N SER A 29 -2.33 3.95 12.44
CA SER A 29 -3.10 4.83 11.57
C SER A 29 -3.98 3.98 10.67
N THR A 30 -5.14 4.52 10.29
CA THR A 30 -6.01 3.93 9.26
C THR A 30 -6.31 4.99 8.23
N GLY A 31 -6.46 4.60 6.97
CA GLY A 31 -6.72 5.53 5.90
C GLY A 31 -7.02 4.82 4.60
N GLU A 32 -7.22 5.59 3.54
CA GLU A 32 -7.60 5.10 2.23
C GLU A 32 -6.75 5.76 1.16
N ARG A 33 -6.35 4.99 0.14
CA ARG A 33 -5.57 5.50 -1.01
C ARG A 33 -6.14 4.94 -2.30
N ALA A 34 -6.38 5.83 -3.27
CA ALA A 34 -6.90 5.46 -4.58
C ALA A 34 -5.82 5.51 -5.67
N GLY A 35 -5.85 4.53 -6.56
CA GLY A 35 -4.87 4.42 -7.63
C GLY A 35 -5.04 3.15 -8.47
N TRP A 36 -3.97 2.78 -9.17
CA TRP A 36 -3.93 1.56 -9.99
C TRP A 36 -2.87 0.61 -9.45
N ILE A 37 -3.23 -0.66 -9.26
CA ILE A 37 -2.28 -1.68 -8.83
C ILE A 37 -1.38 -2.04 -10.01
N GLN A 38 -0.08 -1.75 -9.87
CA GLN A 38 0.90 -2.02 -10.93
C GLN A 38 1.59 -3.37 -10.75
N LYS A 39 1.78 -3.79 -9.51
CA LYS A 39 2.53 -5.00 -9.18
C LYS A 39 1.90 -5.65 -7.97
N PHE A 40 1.78 -6.97 -8.02
CA PHE A 40 1.33 -7.77 -6.90
C PHE A 40 2.01 -9.14 -6.98
N SER A 41 2.75 -9.52 -5.95
CA SER A 41 3.59 -10.72 -5.98
C SER A 41 3.74 -11.33 -4.59
N ARG A 42 3.74 -12.65 -4.53
CA ARG A 42 4.01 -13.39 -3.29
C ARG A 42 5.51 -13.56 -3.11
N LYS A 43 6.07 -12.96 -2.06
CA LYS A 43 7.52 -12.97 -1.79
C LYS A 43 7.79 -13.44 -0.37
N GLY A 44 9.03 -13.85 -0.11
CA GLY A 44 9.48 -14.34 1.18
C GLY A 44 10.16 -15.70 1.11
N TRP A 45 11.12 -15.92 2.00
CA TRP A 45 11.91 -17.17 2.06
C TRP A 45 11.31 -18.18 3.05
N LEU A 46 11.11 -17.77 4.31
CA LEU A 46 10.44 -18.57 5.35
C LEU A 46 8.94 -18.26 5.44
N CYS A 47 8.57 -16.99 5.57
CA CYS A 47 7.20 -16.51 5.64
C CYS A 47 6.85 -15.82 4.32
N LYS A 48 5.95 -16.40 3.53
CA LYS A 48 5.54 -15.81 2.25
C LYS A 48 4.36 -14.87 2.43
N THR A 49 4.58 -13.59 2.21
CA THR A 49 3.56 -12.53 2.24
C THR A 49 3.22 -12.06 0.82
N TRP A 50 2.06 -11.42 0.67
CA TRP A 50 1.66 -10.80 -0.59
C TRP A 50 2.03 -9.32 -0.57
N GLU A 51 2.92 -8.93 -1.47
CA GLU A 51 3.42 -7.57 -1.56
C GLU A 51 2.94 -6.93 -2.86
N GLY A 52 2.38 -5.73 -2.74
CA GLY A 52 1.85 -4.96 -3.85
C GLY A 52 2.44 -3.56 -3.94
N GLU A 53 2.43 -3.01 -5.14
CA GLU A 53 2.74 -1.60 -5.42
C GLU A 53 1.58 -0.99 -6.23
N MET A 54 1.01 0.09 -5.71
CA MET A 54 -0.01 0.91 -6.37
C MET A 54 0.62 2.22 -6.87
N ALA A 55 0.28 2.63 -8.09
CA ALA A 55 0.51 4.00 -8.56
C ALA A 55 -0.65 4.90 -8.14
N MET A 56 -0.33 5.92 -7.34
CA MET A 56 -1.23 7.03 -7.03
C MET A 56 -0.93 8.17 -7.99
N ILE A 57 -1.92 8.59 -8.77
CA ILE A 57 -1.78 9.74 -9.66
C ILE A 57 -2.37 10.95 -8.93
N THR A 58 -1.50 11.86 -8.51
CA THR A 58 -1.89 13.12 -7.86
C THR A 58 -2.13 14.22 -8.87
N MET A 59 -1.43 14.21 -10.01
CA MET A 59 -1.57 15.19 -11.10
C MET A 59 -1.33 14.54 -12.47
N PRO A 60 -2.06 14.92 -13.53
CA PRO A 60 -1.76 14.47 -14.88
C PRO A 60 -0.38 14.97 -15.33
N GLY A 61 0.43 14.11 -15.95
CA GLY A 61 1.75 14.49 -16.47
C GLY A 61 2.90 14.43 -15.46
N THR A 62 2.64 14.08 -14.19
CA THR A 62 3.70 13.82 -13.20
C THR A 62 3.96 12.32 -13.06
N VAL A 63 5.12 11.98 -12.50
CA VAL A 63 5.45 10.58 -12.18
C VAL A 63 4.50 10.10 -11.07
N PRO A 64 3.77 8.99 -11.26
CA PRO A 64 2.88 8.46 -10.23
C PRO A 64 3.66 8.10 -8.96
N GLU A 65 3.13 8.48 -7.80
CA GLU A 65 3.71 8.10 -6.53
C GLU A 65 3.44 6.62 -6.27
N LYS A 66 4.48 5.86 -5.93
CA LYS A 66 4.35 4.43 -5.63
C LYS A 66 4.00 4.23 -4.16
N PHE A 67 2.87 3.60 -3.92
CA PHE A 67 2.47 3.11 -2.61
C PHE A 67 2.71 1.61 -2.54
N ALA A 68 3.71 1.20 -1.75
CA ALA A 68 3.95 -0.20 -1.45
C ALA A 68 3.10 -0.63 -0.25
N PHE A 69 2.50 -1.81 -0.35
CA PHE A 69 1.60 -2.35 0.67
C PHE A 69 1.74 -3.87 0.78
N THR A 70 1.35 -4.40 1.94
CA THR A 70 1.33 -5.83 2.23
C THR A 70 -0.09 -6.32 2.47
N VAL A 71 -0.41 -7.54 2.05
CA VAL A 71 -1.70 -8.19 2.24
C VAL A 71 -1.50 -9.54 2.92
N HIS A 72 -2.26 -9.76 4.00
CA HIS A 72 -2.22 -11.01 4.78
C HIS A 72 -3.49 -11.85 4.59
N ASP A 73 -4.62 -11.23 4.25
CA ASP A 73 -5.89 -11.91 4.07
C ASP A 73 -6.04 -12.46 2.64
N ASP A 74 -6.24 -13.77 2.51
CA ASP A 74 -6.41 -14.44 1.22
C ASP A 74 -7.65 -13.97 0.44
N GLN A 75 -8.70 -13.50 1.11
CA GLN A 75 -9.87 -12.93 0.45
C GLN A 75 -9.52 -11.60 -0.24
N VAL A 76 -8.79 -10.73 0.47
CA VAL A 76 -8.31 -9.45 -0.07
C VAL A 76 -7.32 -9.68 -1.21
N VAL A 77 -6.46 -10.69 -1.10
CA VAL A 77 -5.54 -11.11 -2.17
C VAL A 77 -6.30 -11.42 -3.46
N GLU A 78 -7.40 -12.18 -3.36
CA GLU A 78 -8.18 -12.56 -4.54
C GLU A 78 -8.96 -11.37 -5.12
N GLN A 79 -9.53 -10.52 -4.28
CA GLN A 79 -10.14 -9.25 -4.72
C GLN A 79 -9.15 -8.37 -5.47
N ILE A 80 -7.92 -8.25 -4.95
CA ILE A 80 -6.84 -7.49 -5.61
C ILE A 80 -6.53 -8.09 -6.98
N ARG A 81 -6.33 -9.40 -7.09
CA ARG A 81 -6.06 -10.06 -8.37
C ARG A 81 -7.14 -9.79 -9.41
N GLN A 82 -8.41 -9.87 -9.01
CA GLN A 82 -9.55 -9.63 -9.91
C GLN A 82 -9.72 -8.15 -10.29
N SER A 83 -9.18 -7.25 -9.46
CA SER A 83 -9.21 -5.80 -9.68
C SER A 83 -7.95 -5.26 -10.39
N MET A 84 -6.98 -6.12 -10.71
CA MET A 84 -5.77 -5.72 -11.44
C MET A 84 -6.12 -5.00 -12.75
N GLY A 85 -5.49 -3.85 -12.97
CA GLY A 85 -5.73 -3.00 -14.15
C GLY A 85 -6.94 -2.06 -14.03
N LYS A 86 -7.77 -2.19 -13.00
CA LYS A 86 -8.86 -1.24 -12.70
C LYS A 86 -8.38 -0.17 -11.73
N ARG A 87 -9.08 0.96 -11.70
CA ARG A 87 -8.90 1.95 -10.62
C ARG A 87 -9.52 1.40 -9.35
N VAL A 88 -8.75 1.38 -8.27
CA VAL A 88 -9.20 0.87 -6.97
C VAL A 88 -8.86 1.86 -5.87
N SER A 89 -9.62 1.77 -4.78
CA SER A 89 -9.34 2.41 -3.52
C SER A 89 -8.98 1.33 -2.50
N LEU A 90 -7.83 1.46 -1.85
CA LEU A 90 -7.35 0.53 -0.85
C LEU A 90 -7.43 1.16 0.54
N SER A 91 -8.18 0.53 1.43
CA SER A 91 -8.19 0.84 2.84
C SER A 91 -7.02 0.14 3.52
N TYR A 92 -6.21 0.88 4.28
CA TYR A 92 -5.04 0.36 4.95
C TYR A 92 -5.07 0.61 6.45
N ALA A 93 -4.47 -0.30 7.19
CA ALA A 93 -4.10 -0.14 8.59
C ALA A 93 -2.56 -0.15 8.70
N GLN A 94 -2.00 0.96 9.20
CA GLN A 94 -0.57 1.07 9.46
C GLN A 94 -0.22 0.37 10.78
N LYS A 95 0.66 -0.62 10.71
CA LYS A 95 1.15 -1.39 11.85
C LYS A 95 2.60 -1.02 12.12
N LYS A 96 2.87 -0.32 13.22
CA LYS A 96 4.24 0.06 13.62
C LYS A 96 4.87 -0.99 14.53
N PHE A 97 6.20 -1.05 14.52
CA PHE A 97 7.02 -1.92 15.38
C PHE A 97 6.92 -3.44 15.06
N LEU A 98 6.52 -3.80 13.84
CA LEU A 98 6.58 -5.19 13.38
C LEU A 98 7.93 -5.45 12.70
N PRO A 99 8.60 -6.58 13.01
CA PRO A 99 9.81 -6.96 12.29
C PRO A 99 9.43 -7.39 10.85
N SER A 100 10.14 -6.85 9.85
CA SER A 100 9.85 -7.06 8.43
C SER A 100 10.15 -8.46 7.88
N SER A 101 10.63 -9.40 8.71
CA SER A 101 11.03 -10.73 8.23
C SER A 101 9.87 -11.69 7.98
N CYS A 102 8.75 -11.55 8.70
CA CYS A 102 7.57 -12.41 8.55
C CYS A 102 6.23 -11.68 8.45
N PHE A 103 6.22 -10.37 8.69
CA PHE A 103 5.00 -9.55 8.81
C PHE A 103 4.79 -8.61 7.62
N GLY A 104 5.57 -8.81 6.54
CA GLY A 104 5.52 -8.01 5.33
C GLY A 104 6.74 -7.13 5.11
N ASP A 105 6.93 -6.74 3.86
CA ASP A 105 7.95 -5.76 3.47
C ASP A 105 7.56 -4.34 3.91
N THR A 106 6.27 -4.10 4.21
CA THR A 106 5.73 -2.78 4.53
C THR A 106 4.90 -2.77 5.80
N GLU A 107 4.81 -1.59 6.42
CA GLU A 107 3.93 -1.35 7.58
C GLU A 107 2.46 -1.16 7.20
N TYR A 108 2.14 -1.09 5.91
CA TYR A 108 0.80 -0.77 5.41
C TYR A 108 0.06 -2.04 5.04
N TRP A 109 -0.82 -2.49 5.92
CA TRP A 109 -1.61 -3.69 5.69
C TRP A 109 -2.94 -3.33 5.07
N ILE A 110 -3.24 -3.88 3.90
CA ILE A 110 -4.53 -3.67 3.25
C ILE A 110 -5.59 -4.50 3.93
N THR A 111 -6.68 -3.84 4.32
CA THR A 111 -7.83 -4.45 4.97
C THR A 111 -9.01 -4.61 4.02
N GLU A 112 -9.15 -3.70 3.04
CA GLU A 112 -10.30 -3.69 2.14
C GLU A 112 -9.93 -3.11 0.77
N VAL A 113 -10.63 -3.56 -0.27
CA VAL A 113 -10.44 -3.17 -1.66
C VAL A 113 -11.78 -2.74 -2.24
N HIS A 114 -11.85 -1.49 -2.70
CA HIS A 114 -13.02 -0.94 -3.38
C HIS A 114 -12.70 -0.69 -4.84
N VAL A 115 -13.38 -1.37 -5.76
CA VAL A 115 -13.22 -1.10 -7.19
C VAL A 115 -13.99 0.17 -7.53
N LEU A 116 -13.28 1.19 -7.99
CA LEU A 116 -13.89 2.43 -8.44
C LEU A 116 -14.34 2.23 -9.89
N ALA A 117 -15.58 2.60 -10.20
CA ALA A 117 -16.00 2.69 -11.59
C ALA A 117 -15.12 3.74 -12.27
N ASP A 118 -14.50 3.38 -13.39
CA ASP A 118 -13.81 4.36 -14.22
C ASP A 118 -14.83 5.44 -14.56
N VAL A 119 -14.52 6.70 -14.22
CA VAL A 119 -15.32 7.83 -14.69
C VAL A 119 -15.31 7.73 -16.21
N PRO A 120 -16.47 7.50 -16.87
CA PRO A 120 -16.49 7.42 -18.31
C PRO A 120 -15.84 8.69 -18.85
N PRO A 121 -14.97 8.59 -19.87
CA PRO A 121 -14.41 9.77 -20.49
C PRO A 121 -15.58 10.68 -20.85
N VAL A 122 -15.61 11.87 -20.27
CA VAL A 122 -16.65 12.84 -20.58
C VAL A 122 -16.62 13.01 -22.11
N PRO A 123 -17.73 12.80 -22.83
CA PRO A 123 -17.71 12.96 -24.28
C PRO A 123 -17.21 14.37 -24.62
N GLY A 124 -16.02 14.48 -25.20
CA GLY A 124 -15.36 15.76 -25.52
C GLY A 124 -14.20 16.18 -24.60
N ALA A 125 -13.95 15.48 -23.49
CA ALA A 125 -12.73 15.66 -22.71
C ALA A 125 -11.61 14.82 -23.34
N VAL A 126 -10.89 15.39 -24.30
CA VAL A 126 -9.59 14.85 -24.70
C VAL A 126 -8.68 14.81 -23.46
N PRO A 127 -8.04 13.68 -23.13
CA PRO A 127 -6.94 13.70 -22.18
C PRO A 127 -5.98 14.77 -22.65
N ALA A 128 -5.64 15.73 -21.79
CA ALA A 128 -4.60 16.69 -22.09
C ALA A 128 -3.31 15.89 -22.34
N MET A 129 -3.03 15.59 -23.61
CA MET A 129 -1.72 15.16 -24.05
C MET A 129 -0.76 16.26 -23.59
N PRO A 130 0.37 15.92 -22.95
CA PRO A 130 1.41 16.91 -22.71
C PRO A 130 1.81 17.46 -24.08
N GLU A 131 1.48 18.72 -24.37
CA GLU A 131 1.90 19.39 -25.60
C GLU A 131 3.43 19.33 -25.66
N PRO A 132 4.03 18.67 -26.66
CA PRO A 132 5.47 18.68 -26.80
C PRO A 132 5.88 20.10 -27.22
N GLY A 133 6.46 20.86 -26.30
CA GLY A 133 7.28 22.03 -26.67
C GLY A 133 6.81 23.41 -26.23
N VAL A 134 5.90 23.56 -25.26
CA VAL A 134 5.66 24.90 -24.67
C VAL A 134 6.82 25.24 -23.73
N GLN A 135 7.94 25.69 -24.30
CA GLN A 135 8.92 26.46 -23.56
C GLN A 135 8.27 27.78 -23.12
N PRO A 136 8.49 28.25 -21.86
CA PRO A 136 7.92 29.51 -21.40
C PRO A 136 8.36 30.66 -22.32
N GLN A 137 7.43 31.21 -23.10
CA GLN A 137 7.67 32.40 -23.91
C GLN A 137 7.90 33.60 -22.96
N PRO A 138 9.01 34.35 -23.09
CA PRO A 138 9.24 35.53 -22.27
C PRO A 138 8.13 36.56 -22.50
N VAL A 139 7.44 36.94 -21.43
CA VAL A 139 6.41 37.99 -21.47
C VAL A 139 7.08 39.31 -21.85
N ALA A 140 6.79 39.83 -23.04
CA ALA A 140 7.28 41.13 -23.47
C ALA A 140 6.70 42.23 -22.56
N PRO A 141 7.53 43.17 -22.06
CA PRO A 141 7.06 44.25 -21.21
C PRO A 141 6.13 45.17 -22.02
N ARG A 142 4.91 45.34 -21.51
CA ARG A 142 3.92 46.26 -22.07
C ARG A 142 4.35 47.68 -21.65
N ASN A 143 4.84 48.48 -22.60
CA ASN A 143 5.19 49.89 -22.34
C ASN A 143 3.92 50.72 -22.07
N PRO A 144 4.04 51.80 -21.26
CA PRO A 144 2.91 52.54 -20.69
C PRO A 144 2.10 53.33 -21.72
#